data_AF-A0A950CI39-F1
#
_entry.id   AF-A0A950CI39-F1
#
_cell.length_a   1.000
_cell.length_b   1.000
_cell.length_c   1.000
_cell.angle_alpha   90.00
_cell.angle_beta   90.00
_cell.angle_gamma   90.00
#
_symmetry.space_group_name_H-M   'P 1'
#
loop_
_entity.id
_entity.type
_entity.pdbx_description
1 polymer ?
#
loop_
_entity_poly.entity_id
_entity_poly.type
_entity_poly.pdbx_seq_one_letter_code
_entity_poly.pdbx_strand_id
1 'polypeptide(L)'
;MNIPQALGYTRIAGTPVVTGLYTLLLPLVAFAAFGSSRYLVVAADSATAAILAARLSGMAPIASERYVTLAGMVALLTAIFLVLARIFEIGFLADFLSQTVLIGFLTGVGFQVGIAMLGEMLGVPVSSNRTVEQLVQVIRGLPHLHMPTLCLAVAVTAFVFVSRRVAPRLPGPLFAVVAAIAASAALDFPGHGIAVIERVAGGLPAINLPNVSLNKLPNLIPTAASCFLMIIAQSAATARAYAVRHRQTLDENADLVGLSAANMAAALSGTFVVNGSPTQTAMVESSGGRSQFVHLVTAAIVALVLL
;
A
#
# COMPACT_ATOMS: atom_id res chain seq x y z
N MET A 1 -12.68 -3.93 -5.18
CA MET A 1 -11.91 -2.81 -5.77
C MET A 1 -10.50 -2.69 -5.21
N ASN A 2 -10.22 -3.23 -4.02
CA ASN A 2 -8.91 -3.11 -3.35
C ASN A 2 -7.77 -3.88 -4.05
N ILE A 3 -8.06 -4.92 -4.84
CA ILE A 3 -7.01 -5.74 -5.48
C ILE A 3 -6.10 -4.91 -6.40
N PRO A 4 -6.56 -4.26 -7.50
CA PRO A 4 -5.68 -3.45 -8.35
C PRO A 4 -4.88 -2.40 -7.59
N GLN A 5 -5.50 -1.78 -6.58
CA GLN A 5 -4.88 -0.74 -5.78
C GLN A 5 -3.77 -1.31 -4.89
N ALA A 6 -3.98 -2.46 -4.25
CA ALA A 6 -2.97 -3.15 -3.45
C ALA A 6 -1.77 -3.59 -4.30
N LEU A 7 -2.00 -4.06 -5.54
CA LEU A 7 -0.92 -4.36 -6.49
C LEU A 7 -0.14 -3.10 -6.88
N GLY A 8 -0.83 -1.97 -7.07
CA GLY A 8 -0.17 -0.68 -7.30
C GLY A 8 0.70 -0.25 -6.12
N TYR A 9 0.27 -0.49 -4.88
CA TYR A 9 1.08 -0.17 -3.70
C TYR A 9 2.34 -1.03 -3.58
N THR A 10 2.37 -2.27 -4.09
CA THR A 10 3.62 -3.05 -4.10
C THR A 10 4.67 -2.44 -5.01
N ARG A 11 4.26 -1.83 -6.13
CA ARG A 11 5.15 -1.11 -7.04
C ARG A 11 5.80 0.08 -6.34
N ILE A 12 5.01 0.84 -5.57
CA ILE A 12 5.55 1.93 -4.75
C ILE A 12 6.47 1.37 -3.66
N ALA A 13 6.07 0.30 -2.98
CA ALA A 13 6.81 -0.31 -1.89
C ALA A 13 8.07 -1.07 -2.33
N GLY A 14 8.27 -1.30 -3.63
CA GLY A 14 9.38 -2.10 -4.15
C GLY A 14 9.32 -3.59 -3.80
N THR A 15 8.12 -4.14 -3.57
CA THR A 15 7.92 -5.56 -3.23
C THR A 15 7.25 -6.33 -4.37
N PRO A 16 7.41 -7.68 -4.42
CA PRO A 16 6.72 -8.50 -5.41
C PRO A 16 5.21 -8.29 -5.36
N VAL A 17 4.54 -8.39 -6.50
CA VAL A 17 3.10 -8.09 -6.63
C VAL A 17 2.21 -8.92 -5.69
N VAL A 18 2.62 -10.16 -5.38
CA VAL A 18 1.88 -11.06 -4.46
C VAL A 18 1.77 -10.50 -3.04
N THR A 19 2.75 -9.74 -2.56
CA THR A 19 2.73 -9.21 -1.18
C THR A 19 1.55 -8.25 -0.98
N GLY A 20 1.13 -7.54 -2.03
CA GLY A 20 -0.04 -6.66 -2.01
C GLY A 20 -1.31 -7.43 -1.71
N LEU A 21 -1.48 -8.61 -2.32
CA LEU A 21 -2.60 -9.51 -2.00
C LEU A 21 -2.54 -9.98 -0.54
N TYR A 22 -1.35 -10.28 -0.03
CA TYR A 22 -1.16 -10.67 1.36
C TYR A 22 -1.52 -9.55 2.36
N THR A 23 -1.40 -8.26 1.98
CA THR A 23 -1.91 -7.17 2.83
C THR A 23 -3.42 -7.18 2.99
N LEU A 24 -4.14 -7.80 2.05
CA LEU A 24 -5.59 -7.95 2.06
C LEU A 24 -6.04 -9.30 2.66
N LEU A 25 -5.16 -10.03 3.35
CA LEU A 25 -5.47 -11.29 4.02
C LEU A 25 -5.39 -11.15 5.55
N LEU A 26 -4.32 -11.71 6.15
CA LEU A 26 -4.15 -11.79 7.60
C LEU A 26 -4.17 -10.42 8.28
N PRO A 27 -3.59 -9.34 7.71
CA PRO A 27 -3.66 -8.01 8.32
C PRO A 27 -5.09 -7.46 8.43
N LEU A 28 -5.91 -7.65 7.40
CA LEU A 28 -7.33 -7.24 7.42
C LEU A 28 -8.12 -8.03 8.47
N VAL A 29 -7.90 -9.35 8.55
CA VAL A 29 -8.56 -10.20 9.55
C VAL A 29 -8.15 -9.82 10.96
N ALA A 30 -6.86 -9.58 11.18
CA ALA A 30 -6.32 -9.16 12.48
C ALA A 30 -6.91 -7.81 12.91
N PHE A 31 -6.99 -6.82 12.01
CA PHE A 31 -7.64 -5.56 12.34
C PHE A 31 -9.15 -5.73 12.60
N ALA A 32 -9.85 -6.54 11.81
CA ALA A 32 -11.28 -6.80 12.02
C ALA A 32 -11.58 -7.50 13.36
N ALA A 33 -10.63 -8.28 13.89
CA ALA A 33 -10.76 -8.98 15.17
C ALA A 33 -10.43 -8.10 16.39
N PHE A 34 -9.44 -7.20 16.27
CA PHE A 34 -8.89 -6.46 17.42
C PHE A 34 -9.08 -4.94 17.37
N GLY A 35 -9.43 -4.37 16.21
CA GLY A 35 -9.69 -2.94 16.04
C GLY A 35 -11.09 -2.53 16.49
N SER A 36 -11.25 -1.25 16.88
CA SER A 36 -12.53 -0.70 17.34
C SER A 36 -13.30 -0.01 16.22
N SER A 37 -12.60 0.63 15.29
CA SER A 37 -13.19 1.44 14.23
C SER A 37 -13.91 0.60 13.19
N ARG A 38 -15.22 0.81 13.02
CA ARG A 38 -16.06 0.01 12.12
C ARG A 38 -15.84 0.25 10.63
N TYR A 39 -15.41 1.45 10.27
CA TYR A 39 -15.20 1.85 8.89
C TYR A 39 -13.74 1.74 8.45
N LEU A 40 -12.80 1.87 9.40
CA LEU A 40 -11.37 1.93 9.07
C LEU A 40 -10.92 0.66 8.35
N VAL A 41 -10.18 0.85 7.26
CA VAL A 41 -9.65 -0.22 6.42
C VAL A 41 -8.14 -0.26 6.57
N VAL A 42 -7.63 -1.35 7.15
CA VAL A 42 -6.20 -1.52 7.39
C VAL A 42 -5.60 -2.43 6.33
N ALA A 43 -4.78 -1.84 5.45
CA ALA A 43 -4.17 -2.50 4.31
C ALA A 43 -2.94 -1.72 3.83
N ALA A 44 -2.38 -2.10 2.68
CA ALA A 44 -1.33 -1.33 2.01
C ALA A 44 -1.79 0.10 1.70
N ASP A 45 -0.85 1.04 1.80
CA ASP A 45 -1.09 2.45 1.52
C ASP A 45 0.18 3.13 0.96
N SER A 46 -0.01 4.17 0.15
CA SER A 46 1.09 4.83 -0.55
C SER A 46 2.08 5.52 0.40
N ALA A 47 1.63 6.05 1.54
CA ALA A 47 2.49 6.78 2.46
C ALA A 47 3.54 5.86 3.10
N THR A 48 3.10 4.75 3.68
CA THR A 48 4.00 3.75 4.29
C THR A 48 4.80 3.00 3.23
N ALA A 49 4.23 2.75 2.04
CA ALA A 49 4.97 2.17 0.91
C ALA A 49 6.14 3.07 0.47
N ALA A 50 5.92 4.39 0.36
CA ALA A 50 6.97 5.33 -0.01
C ALA A 50 8.07 5.45 1.06
N ILE A 51 7.70 5.48 2.35
CA ILE A 51 8.65 5.46 3.48
C ILE A 51 9.54 4.22 3.40
N LEU A 52 8.91 3.06 3.19
CA LEU A 52 9.60 1.78 3.08
C LEU A 52 10.59 1.79 1.90
N ALA A 53 10.11 2.18 0.72
CA ALA A 53 10.91 2.18 -0.51
C ALA A 53 12.09 3.14 -0.45
N ALA A 54 11.91 4.33 0.14
CA ALA A 54 12.96 5.33 0.26
C ALA A 54 14.18 4.83 1.07
N ARG A 55 13.99 3.87 1.99
CA ARG A 55 15.06 3.36 2.84
C ARG A 55 15.54 1.98 2.41
N LEU A 56 14.63 1.06 2.07
CA LEU A 56 14.98 -0.32 1.73
C LEU A 56 15.62 -0.47 0.35
N SER A 57 15.33 0.42 -0.60
CA SER A 57 15.93 0.41 -1.96
C SER A 57 17.46 0.51 -1.95
N GLY A 58 18.05 1.14 -0.93
CA GLY A 58 19.50 1.19 -0.74
C GLY A 58 20.09 0.01 0.03
N MET A 59 19.26 -0.88 0.58
CA MET A 59 19.69 -1.97 1.47
C MET A 59 19.61 -3.36 0.82
N ALA A 60 18.71 -3.54 -0.13
CA ALA A 60 18.55 -4.77 -0.90
C ALA A 60 17.96 -4.46 -2.30
N PRO A 61 18.19 -5.32 -3.31
CA PRO A 61 17.55 -5.18 -4.62
C PRO A 61 16.03 -5.24 -4.49
N ILE A 62 15.33 -4.35 -5.20
CA ILE A 62 13.86 -4.31 -5.26
C ILE A 62 13.31 -5.67 -5.69
N ALA A 63 12.16 -6.06 -5.12
CA ALA A 63 11.48 -7.34 -5.35
C ALA A 63 12.28 -8.61 -4.97
N SER A 64 13.48 -8.50 -4.40
CA SER A 64 14.22 -9.68 -3.92
C SER A 64 13.62 -10.25 -2.63
N GLU A 65 13.86 -11.54 -2.35
CA GLU A 65 13.47 -12.18 -1.08
C GLU A 65 14.04 -11.45 0.13
N ARG A 66 15.28 -10.94 0.00
CA ARG A 66 15.92 -10.16 1.05
C ARG A 66 15.17 -8.86 1.32
N TYR A 67 14.68 -8.20 0.27
CA TYR A 67 13.87 -6.98 0.39
C TYR A 67 12.57 -7.25 1.13
N VAL A 68 11.85 -8.32 0.77
CA VAL A 68 10.62 -8.74 1.44
C VAL A 68 10.88 -9.06 2.92
N THR A 69 11.99 -9.72 3.24
CA THR A 69 12.38 -10.01 4.62
C THR A 69 12.63 -8.73 5.43
N LEU A 70 13.31 -7.75 4.83
CA LEU A 70 13.51 -6.43 5.48
C LEU A 70 12.18 -5.69 5.67
N ALA A 71 11.29 -5.74 4.67
CA ALA A 71 9.97 -5.13 4.75
C ALA A 71 9.10 -5.75 5.86
N GLY A 72 9.11 -7.08 5.97
CA GLY A 72 8.45 -7.79 7.06
C GLY A 72 9.06 -7.46 8.42
N MET A 73 10.38 -7.31 8.52
CA MET A 73 11.03 -6.87 9.76
C MET A 73 10.66 -5.43 10.15
N VAL A 74 10.54 -4.51 9.18
CA VAL A 74 10.02 -3.17 9.45
C VAL A 74 8.58 -3.25 9.96
N ALA A 75 7.71 -4.07 9.35
CA ALA A 75 6.36 -4.29 9.84
C ALA A 75 6.33 -4.84 11.27
N LEU A 76 7.24 -5.76 11.62
CA LEU A 76 7.37 -6.31 12.97
C LEU A 76 7.79 -5.25 13.99
N LEU A 77 8.82 -4.46 13.67
CA LEU A 77 9.29 -3.36 14.53
C LEU A 77 8.22 -2.28 14.70
N THR A 78 7.50 -1.96 13.62
CA THR A 78 6.37 -1.04 13.65
C THR A 78 5.24 -1.58 14.53
N ALA A 79 4.92 -2.88 14.46
CA ALA A 79 3.96 -3.51 15.36
C ALA A 79 4.40 -3.39 16.83
N ILE A 80 5.68 -3.61 17.13
CA ILE A 80 6.25 -3.42 18.47
C ILE A 80 6.08 -1.97 18.94
N PHE A 81 6.37 -0.98 18.09
CA PHE A 81 6.14 0.43 18.46
C PHE A 81 4.66 0.74 18.71
N LEU A 82 3.74 0.16 17.93
CA LEU A 82 2.30 0.30 18.16
C LEU A 82 1.85 -0.35 19.49
N VAL A 83 2.40 -1.52 19.84
CA VAL A 83 2.16 -2.16 21.15
C VAL A 83 2.69 -1.28 22.29
N LEU A 84 3.93 -0.77 22.17
CA LEU A 84 4.48 0.14 23.16
C LEU A 84 3.62 1.40 23.30
N ALA A 85 3.14 1.96 22.18
CA ALA A 85 2.25 3.09 22.20
C ALA A 85 0.93 2.80 22.93
N ARG A 86 0.37 1.60 22.75
CA ARG A 86 -0.81 1.14 23.48
C ARG A 86 -0.55 1.03 24.99
N ILE A 87 0.60 0.48 25.38
CA ILE A 87 0.98 0.28 26.79
C ILE A 87 1.14 1.62 27.51
N PHE A 88 1.78 2.59 26.86
CA PHE A 88 1.96 3.94 27.41
C PHE A 88 0.75 4.85 27.19
N GLU A 89 -0.33 4.34 26.60
CA GLU A 89 -1.55 5.10 26.26
C GLU A 89 -1.29 6.39 25.47
N ILE A 90 -0.23 6.41 24.66
CA ILE A 90 0.16 7.56 23.83
C ILE A 90 -0.62 7.61 22.51
N GLY A 91 -1.83 7.06 22.45
CA GLY A 91 -2.74 7.22 21.30
C GLY A 91 -3.01 8.69 20.96
N PHE A 92 -2.97 9.55 21.98
CA PHE A 92 -3.05 11.00 21.86
C PHE A 92 -1.94 11.61 20.97
N LEU A 93 -0.84 10.90 20.70
CA LEU A 93 0.23 11.40 19.84
C LEU A 93 -0.29 11.77 18.44
N ALA A 94 -1.39 11.14 18.01
CA ALA A 94 -2.14 11.55 16.82
C ALA A 94 -2.62 13.01 16.89
N ASP A 95 -3.03 13.50 18.05
CA ASP A 95 -3.50 14.89 18.27
C ASP A 95 -2.35 15.91 18.19
N PHE A 96 -1.11 15.49 18.45
CA PHE A 96 0.06 16.36 18.37
C PHE A 96 0.61 16.53 16.96
N LEU A 97 0.19 15.67 16.02
CA LEU A 97 0.55 15.82 14.63
C LEU A 97 -0.41 16.80 13.95
N SER A 98 0.08 18.03 13.77
CA SER A 98 -0.68 19.07 13.09
C SER A 98 -1.18 18.58 11.73
N GLN A 99 -2.45 18.84 11.45
CA GLN A 99 -3.07 18.56 10.15
C GLN A 99 -2.26 19.18 8.99
N THR A 100 -1.61 20.33 9.20
CA THR A 100 -0.75 20.97 8.20
C THR A 100 0.50 20.14 7.87
N VAL A 101 1.09 19.47 8.86
CA VAL A 101 2.25 18.59 8.67
C VAL A 101 1.84 17.35 7.88
N LEU A 102 0.70 16.74 8.22
CA LEU A 102 0.19 15.57 7.50
C LEU A 102 -0.14 15.92 6.04
N ILE A 103 -0.80 17.06 5.79
CA ILE A 103 -1.08 17.54 4.43
C ILE A 103 0.23 17.77 3.67
N GLY A 104 1.21 18.45 4.27
CA GLY A 104 2.52 18.69 3.64
C GLY A 104 3.24 17.39 3.30
N PHE A 105 3.27 16.44 4.23
CA PHE A 105 3.86 15.12 4.02
C PHE A 105 3.17 14.34 2.90
N LEU A 106 1.84 14.22 2.95
CA LEU A 106 1.07 13.49 1.93
C LEU A 106 1.19 14.14 0.55
N THR A 107 1.26 15.47 0.49
CA THR A 107 1.52 16.20 -0.75
C THR A 107 2.91 15.88 -1.30
N GLY A 108 3.94 15.90 -0.44
CA GLY A 108 5.31 15.53 -0.81
C GLY A 108 5.43 14.09 -1.31
N VAL A 109 4.82 13.13 -0.60
CA VAL A 109 4.74 11.73 -1.03
C VAL A 109 3.99 11.61 -2.35
N GLY A 110 2.89 12.36 -2.53
CA GLY A 110 2.13 12.39 -3.78
C GLY A 110 2.98 12.82 -4.97
N PHE A 111 3.78 13.89 -4.84
CA PHE A 111 4.73 14.30 -5.86
C PHE A 111 5.82 13.25 -6.10
N GLN A 112 6.39 12.68 -5.03
CA GLN A 112 7.41 11.64 -5.13
C GLN A 112 6.91 10.41 -5.89
N VAL A 113 5.76 9.87 -5.49
CA VAL A 113 5.12 8.72 -6.14
C VAL A 113 4.72 9.08 -7.57
N GLY A 114 4.16 10.28 -7.79
CA GLY A 114 3.79 10.74 -9.12
C GLY A 114 4.97 10.76 -10.09
N ILE A 115 6.11 11.31 -9.66
CA ILE A 115 7.35 11.33 -10.47
C ILE A 115 7.86 9.92 -10.76
N ALA A 116 7.86 9.03 -9.76
CA ALA A 116 8.26 7.63 -9.95
C ALA A 116 7.36 6.92 -10.97
N MET A 117 6.04 7.07 -10.86
CA MET A 117 5.08 6.44 -11.76
C MET A 117 5.11 7.06 -13.16
N LEU A 118 5.41 8.36 -13.30
CA LEU A 118 5.56 9.00 -14.60
C LEU A 118 6.67 8.35 -15.43
N GLY A 119 7.81 8.00 -14.81
CA GLY A 119 8.89 7.28 -15.50
C GLY A 119 8.41 5.94 -16.07
N GLU A 120 7.68 5.15 -15.27
CA GLU A 120 7.10 3.87 -15.70
C GLU A 120 6.05 4.03 -16.80
N MET A 121 5.15 5.02 -16.68
CA MET A 121 4.12 5.30 -17.69
C MET A 121 4.70 5.75 -19.04
N LEU A 122 5.84 6.45 -19.01
CA LEU A 122 6.56 6.91 -20.19
C LEU A 122 7.47 5.83 -20.79
N GLY A 123 7.71 4.74 -20.05
CA GLY A 123 8.65 3.68 -20.43
C GLY A 123 10.12 4.13 -20.39
N VAL A 124 10.44 5.13 -19.57
CA VAL A 124 11.81 5.65 -19.43
C VAL A 124 12.50 4.94 -18.28
N PRO A 125 13.71 4.37 -18.47
CA PRO A 125 14.45 3.76 -17.38
C PRO A 125 14.95 4.83 -16.41
N VAL A 126 14.46 4.76 -15.17
CA VAL A 126 14.86 5.65 -14.07
C VAL A 126 15.61 4.81 -13.03
N SER A 127 16.84 5.21 -12.72
CA SER A 127 17.73 4.44 -11.83
C SER A 127 18.05 5.16 -10.52
N SER A 128 17.74 6.46 -10.41
CA SER A 128 17.97 7.20 -9.17
C SER A 128 16.89 6.90 -8.13
N ASN A 129 17.29 6.87 -6.86
CA ASN A 129 16.38 6.80 -5.70
C ASN A 129 15.98 8.19 -5.16
N ARG A 130 16.51 9.28 -5.74
CA ARG A 130 16.24 10.65 -5.31
C ARG A 130 15.22 11.31 -6.24
N THR A 131 14.11 11.77 -5.68
CA THR A 131 12.98 12.35 -6.42
C THR A 131 13.37 13.42 -7.44
N VAL A 132 14.29 14.33 -7.09
CA VAL A 132 14.73 15.41 -8.00
C VAL A 132 15.54 14.85 -9.16
N GLU A 133 16.46 13.91 -8.89
CA GLU A 133 17.24 13.25 -9.94
C GLU A 133 16.35 12.38 -10.84
N GLN A 134 15.36 11.69 -10.26
CA GLN A 134 14.34 10.95 -11.02
C GLN A 134 13.60 11.88 -11.98
N LEU A 135 13.15 13.05 -11.52
CA LEU A 135 12.47 14.02 -12.37
C LEU A 135 13.37 14.48 -13.53
N VAL A 136 14.64 14.77 -13.26
CA VAL A 136 15.62 15.15 -14.30
C VAL A 136 15.82 14.00 -15.30
N GLN A 137 15.90 12.75 -14.83
CA GLN A 137 16.01 11.58 -15.71
C GLN A 137 14.76 11.40 -16.59
N VAL A 138 13.56 11.56 -16.02
CA VAL A 138 12.29 11.52 -16.77
C VAL A 138 12.27 12.60 -17.85
N ILE A 139 12.63 13.83 -17.51
CA ILE A 139 12.66 14.95 -18.47
C ILE A 139 13.69 14.69 -19.59
N ARG A 140 14.89 14.21 -19.24
CA ARG A 140 15.92 13.87 -20.25
C ARG A 140 15.54 12.66 -21.10
N GLY A 141 14.70 11.76 -20.58
CA GLY A 141 14.20 10.57 -21.27
C GLY A 141 12.99 10.82 -22.18
N LEU A 142 12.39 12.02 -22.15
CA LEU A 142 11.27 12.40 -23.03
C LEU A 142 11.50 12.19 -24.54
N PRO A 143 12.72 12.25 -25.09
CA PRO A 143 12.95 11.90 -26.50
C PRO A 143 12.94 10.39 -26.78
N HIS A 144 13.09 9.55 -25.75
CA HIS A 144 13.26 8.10 -25.85
C HIS A 144 12.05 7.35 -25.27
N LEU A 145 10.83 7.89 -25.46
CA LEU A 145 9.61 7.31 -24.91
C LEU A 145 9.29 5.97 -25.55
N HIS A 146 8.85 5.02 -24.73
CA HIS A 146 8.28 3.78 -25.25
C HIS A 146 6.81 4.00 -25.60
N MET A 147 6.54 4.32 -26.86
CA MET A 147 5.20 4.72 -27.31
C MET A 147 4.09 3.71 -27.01
N PRO A 148 4.29 2.39 -27.16
CA PRO A 148 3.29 1.41 -26.78
C PRO A 148 2.91 1.48 -25.28
N THR A 149 3.91 1.67 -24.41
CA THR A 149 3.69 1.81 -22.96
C THR A 149 2.93 3.09 -22.64
N LEU A 150 3.28 4.21 -23.28
CA LEU A 150 2.57 5.47 -23.08
C LEU A 150 1.11 5.37 -23.54
N CYS A 151 0.86 4.80 -24.72
CA CYS A 151 -0.50 4.60 -25.22
C CYS A 151 -1.33 3.74 -24.27
N LEU A 152 -0.77 2.63 -23.76
CA LEU A 152 -1.43 1.78 -22.78
C LEU A 152 -1.71 2.54 -21.48
N ALA A 153 -0.73 3.27 -20.95
CA ALA A 153 -0.86 4.04 -19.71
C ALA A 153 -1.94 5.12 -19.82
N VAL A 154 -1.97 5.86 -20.94
CA VAL A 154 -2.99 6.87 -21.23
C VAL A 154 -4.37 6.22 -21.39
N ALA A 155 -4.47 5.11 -22.13
CA ALA A 155 -5.73 4.41 -22.35
C ALA A 155 -6.32 3.88 -21.03
N VAL A 156 -5.52 3.21 -20.19
CA VAL A 156 -5.94 2.71 -18.88
C VAL A 156 -6.34 3.86 -17.96
N THR A 157 -5.55 4.94 -17.93
CA THR A 157 -5.85 6.12 -17.10
C THR A 157 -7.17 6.76 -17.54
N ALA A 158 -7.34 7.01 -18.83
CA ALA A 158 -8.57 7.55 -19.39
C ALA A 158 -9.78 6.65 -19.09
N PHE A 159 -9.64 5.33 -19.23
CA PHE A 159 -10.69 4.37 -18.91
C PHE A 159 -11.09 4.43 -17.42
N VAL A 160 -10.12 4.52 -16.50
CA VAL A 160 -10.40 4.64 -15.06
C VAL A 160 -11.11 5.96 -14.74
N PHE A 161 -10.71 7.08 -15.35
CA PHE A 161 -11.38 8.37 -15.14
C PHE A 161 -12.79 8.40 -15.74
N VAL A 162 -12.97 7.87 -16.95
CA VAL A 162 -14.29 7.82 -17.62
C VAL A 162 -15.24 6.88 -16.89
N SER A 163 -14.78 5.68 -16.50
CA SER A 163 -15.62 4.72 -15.74
C SER A 163 -16.09 5.30 -14.42
N ARG A 164 -15.25 6.07 -13.71
CA ARG A 164 -15.66 6.79 -12.50
C ARG A 164 -16.75 7.83 -12.74
N ARG A 165 -16.82 8.43 -13.93
CA ARG A 165 -17.87 9.41 -14.28
C ARG A 165 -19.15 8.75 -14.79
N VAL A 166 -19.02 7.75 -15.66
CA VAL A 166 -20.17 7.14 -16.37
C VAL A 166 -20.83 6.05 -15.54
N ALA A 167 -20.03 5.25 -14.82
CA ALA A 167 -20.51 4.12 -14.05
C ALA A 167 -19.83 4.05 -12.66
N PRO A 168 -20.06 5.04 -11.78
CA PRO A 168 -19.38 5.16 -10.49
C PRO A 168 -19.59 3.95 -9.54
N ARG A 169 -20.61 3.12 -9.79
CA ARG A 169 -20.89 1.90 -9.03
C ARG A 169 -20.07 0.69 -9.48
N LEU A 170 -19.50 0.73 -10.69
CA LEU A 170 -18.70 -0.37 -11.22
C LEU A 170 -17.24 -0.23 -10.78
N PRO A 171 -16.53 -1.34 -10.48
CA PRO A 171 -15.11 -1.32 -10.14
C PRO A 171 -14.25 -1.05 -11.38
N GLY A 172 -14.27 0.18 -11.89
CA GLY A 172 -13.55 0.62 -13.09
C GLY A 172 -12.08 0.16 -13.16
N PRO A 173 -11.28 0.34 -12.09
CA PRO A 173 -9.89 -0.16 -12.07
C PRO A 173 -9.76 -1.68 -12.26
N LEU A 174 -10.71 -2.47 -11.77
CA LEU A 174 -10.67 -3.93 -11.95
C LEU A 174 -10.94 -4.30 -13.41
N PHE A 175 -11.95 -3.66 -14.03
CA PHE A 175 -12.21 -3.84 -15.45
C PHE A 175 -11.04 -3.41 -16.32
N ALA A 176 -10.36 -2.32 -15.95
CA ALA A 176 -9.17 -1.87 -16.65
C ALA A 176 -8.05 -2.92 -16.62
N VAL A 177 -7.81 -3.55 -15.46
CA VAL A 177 -6.83 -4.63 -15.32
C VAL A 177 -7.23 -5.85 -16.14
N VAL A 178 -8.48 -6.30 -16.06
CA VAL A 178 -8.96 -7.46 -16.82
C VAL A 178 -8.86 -7.21 -18.34
N ALA A 179 -9.27 -6.02 -18.80
CA ALA A 179 -9.17 -5.64 -20.20
C ALA A 179 -7.71 -5.53 -20.66
N ALA A 180 -6.81 -5.00 -19.83
CA ALA A 180 -5.39 -4.92 -20.14
C ALA A 180 -4.73 -6.31 -20.20
N ILE A 181 -5.12 -7.25 -19.33
CA ILE A 181 -4.65 -8.65 -19.38
C ILE A 181 -5.14 -9.32 -20.66
N ALA A 182 -6.42 -9.17 -21.01
CA ALA A 182 -6.98 -9.72 -22.24
C ALA A 182 -6.32 -9.13 -23.49
N ALA A 183 -6.08 -7.81 -23.51
CA ALA A 183 -5.37 -7.14 -24.59
C ALA A 183 -3.91 -7.60 -24.68
N SER A 184 -3.23 -7.77 -23.54
CA SER A 184 -1.86 -8.29 -23.48
C SER A 184 -1.74 -9.69 -24.09
N ALA A 185 -2.70 -10.57 -23.79
CA ALA A 185 -2.75 -11.93 -24.35
C ALA A 185 -3.09 -11.94 -25.86
N ALA A 186 -3.95 -11.04 -26.33
CA ALA A 186 -4.38 -10.99 -27.72
C ALA A 186 -3.38 -10.30 -28.66
N LEU A 187 -2.67 -9.28 -28.17
CA LEU A 187 -1.79 -8.41 -28.96
C LEU A 187 -0.30 -8.64 -28.70
N ASP A 188 0.05 -9.62 -27.87
CA ASP A 188 1.43 -9.95 -27.48
C ASP A 188 2.22 -8.71 -27.00
N PHE A 189 1.80 -8.14 -25.87
CA PHE A 189 2.47 -6.99 -25.27
C PHE A 189 3.97 -7.21 -25.01
N PRO A 190 4.42 -8.39 -24.51
CA PRO A 190 5.85 -8.68 -24.38
C PRO A 190 6.60 -8.58 -25.71
N GLY A 191 6.02 -9.07 -26.82
CA GLY A 191 6.60 -8.96 -28.16
C GLY A 191 6.77 -7.51 -28.64
N HIS A 192 5.95 -6.59 -28.12
CA HIS A 192 6.02 -5.15 -28.40
C HIS A 192 6.88 -4.36 -27.39
N GLY A 193 7.64 -5.05 -26.53
CA GLY A 193 8.52 -4.40 -25.54
C GLY A 193 7.78 -3.78 -24.34
N ILE A 194 6.48 -4.03 -24.19
CA ILE A 194 5.72 -3.57 -23.02
C ILE A 194 6.04 -4.51 -21.85
N ALA A 195 6.54 -3.94 -20.75
CA ALA A 195 6.82 -4.69 -19.55
C ALA A 195 5.53 -5.28 -18.94
N VAL A 196 5.50 -6.59 -18.72
CA VAL A 196 4.39 -7.30 -18.10
C VAL A 196 4.82 -7.85 -16.74
N ILE A 197 3.87 -7.96 -15.81
CA ILE A 197 4.12 -8.60 -14.52
C ILE A 197 4.44 -10.09 -14.77
N GLU A 198 5.57 -10.55 -14.23
CA GLU A 198 5.95 -11.97 -14.28
C GLU A 198 4.89 -12.86 -13.61
N ARG A 199 4.99 -14.19 -13.81
CA ARG A 199 4.06 -15.12 -13.18
C ARG A 199 4.04 -14.90 -11.67
N VAL A 200 2.88 -14.49 -11.17
CA VAL A 200 2.62 -14.39 -9.74
C VAL A 200 2.46 -15.80 -9.22
N ALA A 201 3.39 -16.26 -8.38
CA ALA A 201 3.26 -17.55 -7.71
C ALA A 201 1.99 -17.51 -6.85
N GLY A 202 1.02 -18.34 -7.20
CA GLY A 202 -0.17 -18.58 -6.37
C GLY A 202 0.22 -19.27 -5.06
N GLY A 203 -0.68 -19.23 -4.10
CA GLY A 203 -0.49 -19.85 -2.80
C GLY A 203 -0.76 -18.90 -1.64
N LEU A 204 -1.05 -19.52 -0.50
CA LEU A 204 -1.19 -18.80 0.77
C LEU A 204 0.20 -18.37 1.29
N PRO A 205 0.29 -17.24 1.99
CA PRO A 205 1.54 -16.78 2.56
C PRO A 205 2.07 -17.79 3.58
N ALA A 206 3.34 -18.16 3.44
CA ALA A 206 4.01 -18.99 4.43
C ALA A 206 4.23 -18.16 5.71
N ILE A 207 3.70 -18.64 6.83
CA ILE A 207 3.80 -17.94 8.11
C ILE A 207 5.21 -18.14 8.68
N ASN A 208 6.02 -17.09 8.67
CA ASN A 208 7.40 -17.13 9.17
C ASN A 208 7.77 -15.82 9.85
N LEU A 209 8.62 -15.90 10.87
CA LEU A 209 9.24 -14.70 11.43
C LEU A 209 10.30 -14.15 10.45
N PRO A 210 10.32 -12.83 10.18
CA PRO A 210 11.32 -12.24 9.30
C PRO A 210 12.72 -12.42 9.91
N ASN A 211 13.60 -13.13 9.21
CA ASN A 211 14.94 -13.43 9.71
C ASN A 211 15.95 -12.36 9.27
N VAL A 212 16.17 -11.38 10.15
CA VAL A 212 17.19 -10.33 9.96
C VAL A 212 18.21 -10.39 11.09
N SER A 213 19.50 -10.40 10.73
CA SER A 213 20.60 -10.38 11.68
C SER A 213 20.46 -9.21 12.65
N LEU A 214 20.66 -9.46 13.96
CA LEU A 214 20.54 -8.46 15.03
C LEU A 214 21.34 -7.18 14.75
N ASN A 215 22.50 -7.29 14.11
CA ASN A 215 23.35 -6.16 13.74
C ASN A 215 22.71 -5.19 12.73
N LYS A 216 21.70 -5.63 11.96
CA LYS A 216 21.00 -4.81 10.96
C LYS A 216 19.71 -4.20 11.50
N LEU A 217 19.21 -4.64 12.66
CA LEU A 217 18.00 -4.07 13.28
C LEU A 217 18.11 -2.56 13.54
N PRO A 218 19.23 -2.02 14.06
CA PRO A 218 19.36 -0.58 14.30
C PRO A 218 19.14 0.27 13.05
N ASN A 219 19.48 -0.25 11.87
CA ASN A 219 19.30 0.46 10.60
C ASN A 219 17.83 0.52 10.15
N LEU A 220 16.99 -0.39 10.64
CA LEU A 220 15.57 -0.46 10.34
C LEU A 220 14.72 0.36 11.31
N ILE A 221 15.22 0.63 12.52
CA ILE A 221 14.51 1.39 13.57
C ILE A 221 13.98 2.74 13.06
N PRO A 222 14.78 3.60 12.37
CA PRO A 222 14.27 4.89 11.89
C PRO A 222 13.10 4.73 10.90
N THR A 223 13.18 3.72 10.04
CA THR A 223 12.14 3.44 9.03
C THR A 223 10.86 2.95 9.71
N ALA A 224 11.00 2.02 10.66
CA ALA A 224 9.89 1.50 11.46
C ALA A 224 9.23 2.60 12.31
N ALA A 225 10.03 3.53 12.86
CA ALA A 225 9.54 4.68 13.62
C ALA A 225 8.78 5.68 12.73
N SER A 226 9.27 5.97 11.52
CA SER A 226 8.53 6.79 10.53
C SER A 226 7.22 6.14 10.12
N CYS A 227 7.23 4.83 9.85
CA CYS A 227 6.02 4.07 9.56
C CYS A 227 5.04 4.10 10.74
N PHE A 228 5.53 3.91 11.96
CA PHE A 228 4.73 3.98 13.20
C PHE A 228 4.03 5.34 13.36
N LEU A 229 4.77 6.44 13.25
CA LEU A 229 4.20 7.79 13.33
C LEU A 229 3.16 8.02 12.23
N MET A 230 3.45 7.58 11.01
CA MET A 230 2.52 7.68 9.88
C MET A 230 1.24 6.88 10.12
N ILE A 231 1.36 5.65 10.65
CA ILE A 231 0.23 4.80 10.98
C ILE A 231 -0.65 5.45 12.03
N ILE A 232 -0.08 5.95 13.13
CA ILE A 232 -0.85 6.63 14.17
C ILE A 232 -1.58 7.84 13.58
N ALA A 233 -0.85 8.73 12.90
CA ALA A 233 -1.40 9.97 12.36
C ALA A 233 -2.55 9.71 11.39
N GLN A 234 -2.31 8.86 10.39
CA GLN A 234 -3.24 8.66 9.30
C GLN A 234 -4.43 7.80 9.72
N SER A 235 -4.20 6.77 10.55
CA SER A 235 -5.27 5.89 11.02
C SER A 235 -6.21 6.64 11.97
N ALA A 236 -5.66 7.43 12.91
CA ALA A 236 -6.48 8.24 13.81
C ALA A 236 -7.23 9.35 13.04
N ALA A 237 -6.57 10.07 12.13
CA ALA A 237 -7.23 11.09 11.32
C ALA A 237 -8.38 10.50 10.48
N THR A 238 -8.16 9.33 9.87
CA THR A 238 -9.20 8.62 9.13
C THR A 238 -10.31 8.16 10.06
N ALA A 239 -9.98 7.43 11.13
CA ALA A 239 -10.97 6.91 12.06
C ALA A 239 -11.85 8.03 12.65
N ARG A 240 -11.24 9.15 13.05
CA ARG A 240 -11.93 10.33 13.57
C ARG A 240 -12.84 10.99 12.55
N ALA A 241 -12.39 11.17 11.30
CA ALA A 241 -13.21 11.73 10.24
C ALA A 241 -14.50 10.90 10.01
N TYR A 242 -14.38 9.56 10.03
CA TYR A 242 -15.53 8.68 9.84
C TYR A 242 -16.38 8.54 11.11
N ALA A 243 -15.79 8.58 12.30
CA ALA A 243 -16.50 8.59 13.57
C ALA A 243 -17.39 9.84 13.70
N VAL A 244 -16.86 11.02 13.36
CA VAL A 244 -17.63 12.28 13.31
C VAL A 244 -18.75 12.19 12.26
N ARG A 245 -18.43 11.73 11.04
CA ARG A 245 -19.39 11.64 9.93
C ARG A 245 -20.55 10.69 10.23
N HIS A 246 -20.28 9.58 10.91
CA HIS A 246 -21.27 8.54 11.24
C HIS A 246 -21.76 8.56 12.69
N ARG A 247 -21.42 9.60 13.45
CA ARG A 247 -21.77 9.77 14.87
C ARG A 247 -21.43 8.52 15.72
N GLN A 248 -20.25 7.96 15.51
CA GLN A 248 -19.73 6.83 16.27
C GLN A 248 -18.74 7.29 17.33
N THR A 249 -18.65 6.53 18.42
CA THR A 249 -17.59 6.68 19.42
C THR A 249 -16.29 6.13 18.85
N LEU A 250 -15.20 6.87 19.02
CA LEU A 250 -13.86 6.45 18.63
C LEU A 250 -13.08 6.03 19.87
N ASP A 251 -12.44 4.86 19.80
CA ASP A 251 -11.44 4.42 20.78
C ASP A 251 -10.12 4.17 20.04
N GLU A 252 -9.28 5.21 20.02
CA GLU A 252 -7.99 5.19 19.32
C GLU A 252 -7.00 4.22 19.96
N ASN A 253 -7.06 4.06 21.28
CA ASN A 253 -6.21 3.09 21.98
C ASN A 253 -6.59 1.66 21.60
N ALA A 254 -7.87 1.34 21.48
CA ALA A 254 -8.30 0.04 20.96
C ALA A 254 -7.88 -0.16 19.49
N ASP A 255 -7.92 0.88 18.66
CA ASP A 255 -7.40 0.80 17.29
C ASP A 255 -5.89 0.55 17.23
N LEU A 256 -5.09 1.00 18.20
CA LEU A 256 -3.67 0.63 18.29
C LEU A 256 -3.47 -0.89 18.47
N VAL A 257 -4.37 -1.56 19.20
CA VAL A 257 -4.35 -3.02 19.33
C VAL A 257 -4.62 -3.66 17.97
N GLY A 258 -5.65 -3.20 17.25
CA GLY A 258 -5.93 -3.66 15.89
C GLY A 258 -4.76 -3.43 14.92
N LEU A 259 -4.18 -2.23 14.92
CA LEU A 259 -3.09 -1.85 14.02
C LEU A 259 -1.80 -2.61 14.32
N SER A 260 -1.52 -2.88 15.59
CA SER A 260 -0.37 -3.71 15.99
C SER A 260 -0.56 -5.17 15.58
N ALA A 261 -1.75 -5.74 15.82
CA ALA A 261 -2.09 -7.09 15.37
C ALA A 261 -2.01 -7.21 13.84
N ALA A 262 -2.50 -6.22 13.10
CA ALA A 262 -2.43 -6.19 11.64
C ALA A 262 -0.99 -6.13 11.12
N ASN A 263 -0.12 -5.30 11.71
CA ASN A 263 1.29 -5.23 11.31
C ASN A 263 2.10 -6.45 11.76
N MET A 264 1.76 -7.08 12.89
CA MET A 264 2.32 -8.36 13.30
C MET A 264 1.94 -9.46 12.29
N ALA A 265 0.66 -9.54 11.92
CA ALA A 265 0.18 -10.44 10.89
C ALA A 265 0.88 -10.19 9.54
N ALA A 266 1.10 -8.92 9.18
CA ALA A 266 1.81 -8.54 7.96
C ALA A 266 3.26 -9.03 7.95
N ALA A 267 3.96 -8.87 9.08
CA ALA A 267 5.33 -9.36 9.25
C ALA A 267 5.41 -10.89 9.11
N LEU A 268 4.46 -11.61 9.72
CA LEU A 268 4.42 -13.06 9.73
C LEU A 268 4.01 -13.64 8.38
N SER A 269 3.16 -12.95 7.61
CA SER A 269 2.66 -13.41 6.32
C SER A 269 3.56 -13.03 5.15
N GLY A 270 4.78 -12.53 5.39
CA GLY A 270 5.71 -12.14 4.33
C GLY A 270 5.20 -10.97 3.47
N THR A 271 4.43 -10.04 4.05
CA THR A 271 4.08 -8.78 3.41
C THR A 271 4.76 -7.60 4.09
N PHE A 272 4.33 -6.39 3.78
CA PHE A 272 4.90 -5.14 4.26
C PHE A 272 3.91 -4.38 5.14
N VAL A 273 4.41 -3.29 5.74
CA VAL A 273 3.69 -2.41 6.67
C VAL A 273 2.30 -2.03 6.14
N VAL A 274 1.28 -2.16 6.99
CA VAL A 274 -0.11 -1.78 6.71
C VAL A 274 -0.55 -0.62 7.60
N ASN A 275 -1.49 0.20 7.10
CA ASN A 275 -2.04 1.32 7.85
C ASN A 275 -3.55 1.47 7.61
N GLY A 276 -4.21 2.28 8.43
CA GLY A 276 -5.56 2.75 8.15
C GLY A 276 -5.56 3.66 6.92
N SER A 277 -5.98 3.13 5.76
CA SER A 277 -5.90 3.84 4.49
C SER A 277 -7.14 4.72 4.27
N PRO A 278 -7.00 6.05 4.10
CA PRO A 278 -8.12 6.94 3.83
C PRO A 278 -8.83 6.58 2.53
N THR A 279 -8.07 6.23 1.50
CA THR A 279 -8.62 5.94 0.16
C THR A 279 -9.39 4.64 0.14
N GLN A 280 -8.88 3.57 0.76
CA GLN A 280 -9.60 2.30 0.85
C GLN A 280 -10.83 2.42 1.76
N THR A 281 -10.75 3.21 2.82
CA THR A 281 -11.89 3.52 3.71
C THR A 281 -13.01 4.25 2.96
N ALA A 282 -12.68 5.27 2.18
CA ALA A 282 -13.65 5.96 1.32
C ALA A 282 -14.29 5.03 0.29
N MET A 283 -13.51 4.12 -0.27
CA MET A 283 -13.99 3.16 -1.28
C MET A 283 -14.95 2.13 -0.69
N VAL A 284 -14.66 1.60 0.50
CA VAL A 284 -15.57 0.69 1.22
C VAL A 284 -16.84 1.42 1.64
N GLU A 285 -16.73 2.63 2.18
CA GLU A 285 -17.90 3.43 2.60
C GLU A 285 -18.80 3.80 1.41
N SER A 286 -18.23 4.29 0.31
CA SER A 286 -18.98 4.62 -0.92
C SER A 286 -19.66 3.41 -1.55
N SER A 287 -19.13 2.20 -1.31
CA SER A 287 -19.76 0.93 -1.71
C SER A 287 -20.85 0.46 -0.73
N GLY A 288 -21.14 1.23 0.32
CA GLY A 288 -22.16 0.93 1.33
C GLY A 288 -21.65 0.08 2.49
N GLY A 289 -20.34 -0.15 2.62
CA GLY A 289 -19.75 -0.87 3.73
C GLY A 289 -19.91 -0.13 5.06
N ARG A 290 -20.43 -0.82 6.08
CA ARG A 290 -20.78 -0.24 7.39
C ARG A 290 -20.16 -0.98 8.59
N SER A 291 -19.41 -2.05 8.35
CA SER A 291 -18.81 -2.86 9.41
C SER A 291 -17.53 -3.55 8.94
N GLN A 292 -16.76 -4.02 9.92
CA GLN A 292 -15.56 -4.83 9.72
C GLN A 292 -15.83 -6.18 9.03
N PHE A 293 -17.09 -6.62 8.93
CA PHE A 293 -17.46 -7.83 8.17
C PHE A 293 -17.05 -7.72 6.69
N VAL A 294 -17.05 -6.50 6.13
CA VAL A 294 -16.58 -6.26 4.75
C VAL A 294 -15.13 -6.70 4.57
N HIS A 295 -14.29 -6.56 5.60
CA HIS A 295 -12.89 -6.97 5.56
C HIS A 295 -12.71 -8.47 5.63
N LEU A 296 -13.55 -9.17 6.39
CA LEU A 296 -13.57 -10.63 6.42
C LEU A 296 -13.99 -11.20 5.06
N VAL A 297 -15.02 -10.62 4.43
CA VAL A 297 -15.43 -10.99 3.07
C VAL A 297 -14.33 -10.70 2.06
N THR A 298 -13.66 -9.55 2.19
CA THR A 298 -12.53 -9.19 1.31
C THR A 298 -11.40 -10.20 1.45
N ALA A 299 -11.01 -10.55 2.67
CA ALA A 299 -9.98 -11.55 2.95
C ALA A 299 -10.36 -12.94 2.40
N ALA A 300 -11.62 -13.36 2.54
CA ALA A 300 -12.11 -14.62 1.99
C ALA A 300 -12.04 -14.65 0.45
N ILE A 301 -12.43 -13.56 -0.22
CA ILE A 301 -12.32 -13.45 -1.69
C ILE A 301 -10.87 -13.48 -2.12
N VAL A 302 -9.97 -12.76 -1.44
CA VAL A 302 -8.54 -12.76 -1.79
C VAL A 302 -7.92 -14.12 -1.54
N ALA A 303 -8.35 -14.85 -0.49
CA ALA A 303 -7.89 -16.21 -0.25
C ALA A 303 -8.32 -17.15 -1.39
N LEU A 304 -9.55 -17.02 -1.89
CA LEU A 304 -10.03 -17.77 -3.06
C LEU A 304 -9.23 -17.42 -4.33
N VAL A 305 -8.83 -16.16 -4.52
CA VAL A 305 -8.03 -15.72 -5.68
C VAL A 305 -6.59 -16.26 -5.62
N LEU A 306 -6.08 -16.55 -4.42
CA LEU A 306 -4.72 -17.07 -4.22
C LEU A 306 -4.62 -18.59 -4.30
N LEU A 307 -5.74 -19.31 -4.14
CA LEU A 307 -5.86 -20.77 -4.26
C LEU A 307 -6.04 -21.19 -5.72
#